data_AF-A0A2R6FVJ4-F1
#
_entry.id   AF-A0A2R6FVJ4-F1
#
_cell.length_a   1.000
_cell.length_b   1.000
_cell.length_c   1.000
_cell.angle_alpha   90.00
_cell.angle_beta   90.00
_cell.angle_gamma   90.00
#
_symmetry.space_group_name_H-M   'P 1'
#
loop_
_entity.id
_entity.type
_entity.pdbx_description
1 polymer ?
#
loop_
_entity_poly.entity_id
_entity_poly.type
_entity_poly.pdbx_seq_one_letter_code
_entity_poly.pdbx_strand_id
1 'polypeptide(L)'
;MKYWVMGRASWELPEVADDERTVFMTSDGEDKGGFYKFEAEEPIPSYDDPSDIRGTLYAPKRTNVPVNRERPKNATLDLEWVSLGTATNGEVESWIAEYDDITQIHYLEHAETSWVDDFDRALAEADREVAENGNRDYISDEMIVTWADQHRQRGPDGVDEELRRVPFLETRAAARELDATVEFRKSEGIDTTGNQTGAQPGDEMYIGLAEVNAGMADDSGDLRHKQVDGGMVYRATVEEDYDVTRLEPAVVGPKAEDPPSVADKTPLNVDNTYVMPDGRVLLCEDADQLGRSYPNDGLYVYEPNN
;
A
#
# COMPACT_ATOMS: atom_id res chain seq x y z
N MET A 1 -3.43 -18.08 11.19
CA MET A 1 -2.57 -18.21 10.01
C MET A 1 -2.36 -16.82 9.45
N LYS A 2 -1.12 -16.47 9.09
CA LYS A 2 -0.77 -15.19 8.48
C LYS A 2 -0.12 -15.48 7.12
N TYR A 3 -0.43 -14.67 6.12
CA TYR A 3 0.11 -14.77 4.76
C TYR A 3 1.29 -13.81 4.62
N TRP A 4 2.40 -14.12 5.27
CA TRP A 4 3.63 -13.32 5.27
C TRP A 4 4.22 -13.11 3.87
N VAL A 5 3.97 -14.05 2.96
CA VAL A 5 4.37 -13.96 1.54
C VAL A 5 3.75 -12.77 0.80
N MET A 6 2.66 -12.19 1.33
CA MET A 6 2.04 -10.99 0.76
C MET A 6 2.76 -9.68 1.18
N GLY A 7 3.83 -9.80 1.97
CA GLY A 7 4.64 -8.67 2.41
C GLY A 7 4.12 -7.98 3.66
N ARG A 8 4.89 -6.98 4.12
CA ARG A 8 4.64 -6.21 5.33
C ARG A 8 4.26 -4.78 4.99
N ALA A 9 3.02 -4.43 5.23
CA ALA A 9 2.53 -3.06 5.20
C ALA A 9 1.39 -2.87 6.22
N SER A 10 0.85 -1.66 6.27
CA SER A 10 -0.40 -1.36 6.99
C SER A 10 -1.56 -1.73 6.08
N TRP A 11 -1.77 -3.02 5.85
CA TRP A 11 -2.79 -3.53 4.92
C TRP A 11 -4.20 -3.15 5.37
N GLU A 12 -5.02 -2.68 4.44
CA GLU A 12 -6.44 -2.37 4.65
C GLU A 12 -7.34 -3.59 4.36
N LEU A 13 -8.20 -3.51 3.34
CA LEU A 13 -9.07 -4.60 2.89
C LEU A 13 -8.60 -5.11 1.52
N PRO A 14 -7.76 -6.17 1.47
CA PRO A 14 -7.34 -6.77 0.21
C PRO A 14 -8.51 -7.31 -0.61
N GLU A 15 -8.42 -7.15 -1.93
CA GLU A 15 -9.36 -7.73 -2.89
C GLU A 15 -8.78 -8.98 -3.52
N VAL A 16 -9.50 -10.10 -3.43
CA VAL A 16 -9.08 -11.40 -3.95
C VAL A 16 -9.75 -11.65 -5.30
N ALA A 17 -8.97 -12.06 -6.28
CA ALA A 17 -9.46 -12.44 -7.60
C ALA A 17 -10.07 -13.85 -7.62
N ASP A 18 -10.94 -14.11 -8.60
CA ASP A 18 -11.62 -15.42 -8.74
C ASP A 18 -10.73 -16.53 -9.32
N ASP A 19 -9.51 -16.19 -9.79
CA ASP A 19 -8.46 -17.18 -10.07
C ASP A 19 -7.91 -17.85 -8.81
N GLU A 20 -8.32 -17.37 -7.62
CA GLU A 20 -7.88 -17.80 -6.30
C GLU A 20 -6.36 -17.68 -6.11
N ARG A 21 -5.67 -16.91 -6.95
CA ARG A 21 -4.20 -16.73 -6.96
C ARG A 21 -3.81 -15.28 -6.74
N THR A 22 -4.56 -14.36 -7.34
CA THR A 22 -4.24 -12.94 -7.38
C THR A 22 -4.93 -12.19 -6.24
N VAL A 23 -4.18 -11.33 -5.56
CA VAL A 23 -4.67 -10.49 -4.47
C VAL A 23 -4.17 -9.06 -4.67
N PHE A 24 -5.07 -8.12 -4.79
CA PHE A 24 -4.79 -6.69 -4.82
C PHE A 24 -4.83 -6.13 -3.40
N MET A 25 -3.85 -5.31 -3.04
CA MET A 25 -3.68 -4.82 -1.68
C MET A 25 -3.39 -3.34 -1.68
N THR A 26 -4.01 -2.64 -0.75
CA THR A 26 -3.79 -1.23 -0.45
C THR A 26 -3.21 -1.09 0.95
N SER A 27 -2.41 -0.04 1.17
CA SER A 27 -1.83 0.25 2.48
C SER A 27 -2.23 1.64 2.97
N ASP A 28 -2.74 1.73 4.20
CA ASP A 28 -2.91 3.03 4.87
C ASP A 28 -1.58 3.50 5.45
N GLY A 29 -0.97 4.47 4.76
CA GLY A 29 0.17 5.18 5.29
C GLY A 29 0.21 6.61 4.80
N GLU A 30 0.46 7.54 5.72
CA GLU A 30 0.64 8.97 5.44
C GLU A 30 1.76 9.22 4.42
N ASP A 31 2.96 8.67 4.65
CA ASP A 31 4.08 8.73 3.70
C ASP A 31 4.42 7.34 3.14
N LYS A 32 3.55 6.37 3.42
CA LYS A 32 3.81 4.94 3.26
C LYS A 32 2.71 4.14 2.57
N GLY A 33 1.64 4.80 2.13
CA GLY A 33 0.58 4.11 1.41
C GLY A 33 1.05 3.58 0.06
N GLY A 34 0.34 2.60 -0.47
CA GLY A 34 0.79 1.89 -1.66
C GLY A 34 -0.29 0.96 -2.18
N PHE A 35 -0.28 0.77 -3.49
CA PHE A 35 -1.05 -0.26 -4.17
C PHE A 35 -0.10 -1.40 -4.52
N TYR A 36 -0.47 -2.64 -4.24
CA TYR A 36 0.37 -3.81 -4.42
C TYR A 36 -0.46 -4.97 -4.98
N LYS A 37 0.22 -5.94 -5.58
CA LYS A 37 -0.39 -7.17 -6.08
C LYS A 37 0.44 -8.36 -5.62
N PHE A 38 -0.21 -9.41 -5.16
CA PHE A 38 0.41 -10.71 -4.93
C PHE A 38 -0.21 -11.74 -5.89
N GLU A 39 0.61 -12.59 -6.49
CA GLU A 39 0.15 -13.69 -7.33
C GLU A 39 0.76 -15.02 -6.82
N ALA A 40 -0.08 -15.91 -6.32
CA ALA A 40 0.32 -17.27 -5.95
C ALA A 40 0.62 -18.11 -7.21
N GLU A 41 1.51 -19.09 -7.14
CA GLU A 41 1.83 -19.96 -8.28
C GLU A 41 0.74 -20.98 -8.59
N GLU A 42 -0.01 -21.40 -7.58
CA GLU A 42 -1.18 -22.27 -7.69
C GLU A 42 -2.35 -21.63 -6.92
N PRO A 43 -3.62 -22.02 -7.20
CA PRO A 43 -4.77 -21.54 -6.43
C PRO A 43 -4.53 -21.71 -4.92
N ILE A 44 -4.71 -20.65 -4.14
CA ILE A 44 -4.44 -20.63 -2.69
C ILE A 44 -5.19 -21.77 -1.95
N PRO A 45 -6.44 -22.12 -2.28
CA PRO A 45 -7.14 -23.24 -1.65
C PRO A 45 -6.59 -24.63 -2.00
N SER A 46 -5.70 -24.75 -2.99
CA SER A 46 -5.10 -26.03 -3.42
C SER A 46 -3.92 -26.47 -2.55
N TYR A 47 -3.33 -25.57 -1.76
CA TYR A 47 -2.23 -25.90 -0.86
C TYR A 47 -2.77 -26.61 0.40
N ASP A 48 -2.26 -27.82 0.66
CA ASP A 48 -2.60 -28.57 1.88
C ASP A 48 -2.02 -27.92 3.14
N ASP A 49 -0.80 -27.38 3.04
CA ASP A 49 -0.12 -26.61 4.08
C ASP A 49 0.06 -25.16 3.62
N PRO A 50 -0.53 -24.18 4.33
CA PRO A 50 -0.40 -22.78 3.93
C PRO A 50 1.01 -22.18 4.09
N SER A 51 1.95 -22.87 4.73
CA SER A 51 3.37 -22.53 4.66
C SER A 51 3.96 -22.80 3.25
N ASP A 52 3.34 -23.68 2.46
CA ASP A 52 3.78 -24.00 1.09
C ASP A 52 3.28 -23.01 0.03
N ILE A 53 2.38 -22.08 0.39
CA ILE A 53 1.88 -21.05 -0.53
C ILE A 53 3.07 -20.26 -1.06
N ARG A 54 3.33 -20.39 -2.36
CA ARG A 54 4.41 -19.73 -3.08
C ARG A 54 3.84 -18.71 -4.03
N GLY A 55 4.46 -17.54 -4.12
CA GLY A 55 4.02 -16.53 -5.06
C GLY A 55 4.97 -15.36 -5.15
N THR A 56 4.61 -14.44 -6.04
CA THR A 56 5.40 -13.24 -6.34
C THR A 56 4.66 -12.01 -5.84
N LEU A 57 5.39 -11.13 -5.15
CA LEU A 57 4.90 -9.82 -4.72
C LEU A 57 5.29 -8.75 -5.75
N TYR A 58 4.36 -7.86 -6.08
CA TYR A 58 4.52 -6.81 -7.08
C TYR A 58 4.15 -5.44 -6.54
N ALA A 59 4.81 -4.41 -7.08
CA ALA A 59 4.44 -3.01 -6.92
C ALA A 59 4.27 -2.33 -8.29
N PRO A 60 3.34 -1.36 -8.44
CA PRO A 60 3.08 -0.69 -9.69
C PRO A 60 4.13 0.38 -9.95
N LYS A 61 4.48 0.58 -11.22
CA LYS A 61 5.23 1.72 -11.72
C LYS A 61 4.36 2.50 -12.68
N ARG A 62 4.09 3.76 -12.38
CA ARG A 62 3.49 4.68 -13.34
C ARG A 62 4.51 4.99 -14.45
N THR A 63 4.11 4.76 -15.70
CA THR A 63 4.97 4.96 -16.87
C THR A 63 4.74 6.30 -17.56
N ASN A 64 3.57 6.90 -17.39
CA ASN A 64 3.16 8.16 -18.02
C ASN A 64 3.32 9.39 -17.11
N VAL A 65 4.45 9.50 -16.39
CA VAL A 65 4.71 10.57 -15.42
C VAL A 65 4.68 11.96 -16.07
N PRO A 66 3.86 12.91 -15.57
CA PRO A 66 3.71 14.22 -16.18
C PRO A 66 4.87 15.15 -15.80
N VAL A 67 5.26 16.03 -16.74
CA VAL A 67 6.29 17.05 -16.49
C VAL A 67 5.88 18.02 -15.39
N ASN A 68 4.61 18.41 -15.36
CA ASN A 68 4.04 19.34 -14.39
C ASN A 68 2.90 18.68 -13.63
N ARG A 69 2.64 19.15 -12.41
CA ARG A 69 1.51 18.65 -11.63
C ARG A 69 0.18 18.81 -12.33
N GLU A 70 -0.61 17.74 -12.32
CA GLU A 70 -1.90 17.66 -13.00
C GLU A 70 -3.07 17.73 -12.03
N ARG A 71 -4.25 18.12 -12.50
CA ARG A 71 -5.44 18.11 -11.64
C ARG A 71 -5.84 16.64 -11.43
N PRO A 72 -6.19 16.19 -10.21
CA PRO A 72 -6.56 14.80 -9.94
C PRO A 72 -7.58 14.24 -10.92
N LYS A 73 -8.60 15.01 -11.30
CA LYS A 73 -9.63 14.60 -12.28
C LYS A 73 -9.12 14.33 -13.70
N ASN A 74 -7.88 14.69 -14.02
CA ASN A 74 -7.24 14.45 -15.31
C ASN A 74 -6.08 13.44 -15.18
N ALA A 75 -5.80 12.95 -13.97
CA ALA A 75 -4.63 12.15 -13.64
C ALA A 75 -4.86 10.67 -13.99
N THR A 76 -4.88 10.34 -15.27
CA THR A 76 -4.88 8.93 -15.68
C THR A 76 -3.48 8.34 -15.54
N LEU A 77 -3.38 7.20 -14.86
CA LEU A 77 -2.11 6.52 -14.61
C LEU A 77 -2.05 5.27 -15.49
N ASP A 78 -1.02 5.16 -16.32
CA ASP A 78 -0.67 3.91 -17.00
C ASP A 78 0.40 3.22 -16.15
N LEU A 79 0.20 1.94 -15.83
CA LEU A 79 0.98 1.17 -14.85
C LEU A 79 1.67 -0.03 -15.50
N GLU A 80 2.87 -0.34 -14.99
CA GLU A 80 3.55 -1.61 -15.19
C GLU A 80 3.81 -2.27 -13.83
N TRP A 81 3.62 -3.58 -13.71
CA TRP A 81 3.89 -4.29 -12.46
C TRP A 81 5.35 -4.71 -12.35
N VAL A 82 6.03 -4.17 -11.35
CA VAL A 82 7.41 -4.52 -11.00
C VAL A 82 7.38 -5.67 -10.01
N SER A 83 7.87 -6.85 -10.41
CA SER A 83 8.12 -7.96 -9.50
C SER A 83 9.15 -7.54 -8.46
N LEU A 84 8.82 -7.72 -7.18
CA LEU A 84 9.74 -7.47 -6.07
C LEU A 84 10.46 -8.78 -5.68
N GLY A 85 9.78 -9.92 -5.69
CA GLY A 85 10.42 -11.20 -5.43
C GLY A 85 9.44 -12.34 -5.19
N THR A 86 9.96 -13.56 -5.24
CA THR A 86 9.18 -14.79 -5.09
C THR A 86 9.67 -15.60 -3.88
N ALA A 87 8.74 -16.02 -3.03
CA ALA A 87 9.01 -16.85 -1.86
C ALA A 87 7.80 -17.71 -1.53
N THR A 88 8.01 -18.70 -0.68
CA THR A 88 6.97 -19.41 0.06
C THR A 88 6.62 -18.68 1.35
N ASN A 89 5.39 -18.84 1.82
CA ASN A 89 4.96 -18.29 3.10
C ASN A 89 5.81 -18.80 4.28
N GLY A 90 6.24 -20.07 4.23
CA GLY A 90 7.13 -20.68 5.20
C GLY A 90 8.56 -20.13 5.18
N GLU A 91 9.12 -19.80 4.00
CA GLU A 91 10.41 -19.10 3.92
C GLU A 91 10.32 -17.75 4.64
N VAL A 92 9.28 -16.94 4.35
CA VAL A 92 9.11 -15.63 4.99
C VAL A 92 8.90 -15.77 6.50
N GLU A 93 8.08 -16.74 6.93
CA GLU A 93 7.90 -17.05 8.35
C GLU A 93 9.24 -17.40 9.02
N SER A 94 10.09 -18.18 8.35
CA SER A 94 11.40 -18.55 8.89
C SER A 94 12.36 -17.36 9.05
N TRP A 95 12.31 -16.39 8.13
CA TRP A 95 13.08 -15.15 8.25
C TRP A 95 12.56 -14.27 9.39
N ILE A 96 11.24 -14.21 9.58
CA ILE A 96 10.63 -13.49 10.71
C ILE A 96 11.05 -14.12 12.03
N ALA A 97 11.08 -15.46 12.12
CA ALA A 97 11.45 -16.18 13.33
C ALA A 97 12.87 -15.89 13.81
N GLU A 98 13.78 -15.42 12.94
CA GLU A 98 15.11 -14.94 13.34
C GLU A 98 15.04 -13.73 14.30
N TYR A 99 13.90 -13.04 14.34
CA TYR A 99 13.66 -11.85 15.14
C TYR A 99 12.73 -12.08 16.35
N ASP A 100 12.23 -13.30 16.58
CA ASP A 100 11.22 -13.58 17.62
C ASP A 100 11.71 -13.30 19.06
N ASP A 101 13.02 -13.40 19.30
CA ASP A 101 13.62 -13.09 20.60
C ASP A 101 13.88 -11.59 20.81
N ILE A 102 13.65 -10.75 19.80
CA ILE A 102 13.80 -9.30 19.91
C ILE A 102 12.58 -8.71 20.60
N THR A 103 12.84 -7.97 21.67
CA THR A 103 11.81 -7.37 22.53
C THR A 103 12.16 -5.94 22.86
N GLN A 104 11.24 -5.22 23.52
CA GLN A 104 11.47 -3.86 24.00
C GLN A 104 12.67 -3.75 24.96
N ILE A 105 13.13 -4.84 25.58
CA ILE A 105 14.35 -4.82 26.40
C ILE A 105 15.58 -4.52 25.54
N HIS A 106 15.62 -5.00 24.29
CA HIS A 106 16.74 -4.74 23.38
C HIS A 106 16.83 -3.26 22.99
N TYR A 107 15.72 -2.52 23.02
CA TYR A 107 15.73 -1.07 22.84
C TYR A 107 16.53 -0.37 23.96
N LEU A 108 16.49 -0.91 25.18
CA LEU A 108 17.22 -0.36 26.32
C LEU A 108 18.73 -0.66 26.26
N GLU A 109 19.21 -1.46 25.30
CA GLU A 109 20.66 -1.65 25.05
C GLU A 109 21.34 -0.36 24.55
N HIS A 110 20.57 0.62 24.09
CA HIS A 110 21.06 1.97 23.76
C HIS A 110 21.38 2.82 24.99
N ALA A 111 21.02 2.36 26.19
CA ALA A 111 21.28 3.09 27.44
C ALA A 111 22.61 2.66 28.10
N GLU A 112 23.27 3.61 28.76
CA GLU A 112 24.41 3.28 29.65
C GLU A 112 23.92 2.71 30.99
N THR A 113 22.77 3.19 31.47
CA THR A 113 22.16 2.74 32.72
C THR A 113 21.45 1.40 32.53
N SER A 114 21.72 0.44 33.41
CA SER A 114 20.98 -0.82 33.47
C SER A 114 19.51 -0.55 33.80
N TRP A 115 18.60 -1.05 32.97
CA TRP A 115 17.16 -0.92 33.19
C TRP A 115 16.66 -1.60 34.47
N VAL A 116 17.42 -2.56 35.01
CA VAL A 116 17.12 -3.22 36.29
C VAL A 116 17.37 -2.29 37.47
N ASP A 117 18.32 -1.36 37.33
CA ASP A 117 18.71 -0.43 38.40
C ASP A 117 17.84 0.83 38.38
N ASP A 118 17.59 1.39 37.20
CA ASP A 118 16.75 2.58 37.01
C ASP A 118 16.16 2.60 35.59
N PHE A 119 14.92 2.11 35.47
CA PHE A 119 14.21 1.98 34.20
C PHE A 119 13.95 3.34 33.53
N ASP A 120 13.47 4.34 34.29
CA ASP A 120 13.11 5.64 33.73
C ASP A 120 14.34 6.36 33.16
N ARG A 121 15.48 6.22 33.85
CA ARG A 121 16.74 6.76 33.36
C ARG A 121 17.26 6.00 32.13
N ALA A 122 17.22 4.67 32.14
CA ALA A 122 17.66 3.86 31.00
C ALA A 122 16.82 4.19 29.76
N LEU A 123 15.49 4.27 29.90
CA LEU A 123 14.61 4.65 28.80
C LEU A 123 14.94 6.05 28.27
N ALA A 124 15.11 7.05 29.14
CA ALA A 124 15.46 8.40 28.72
C ALA A 124 16.85 8.52 28.07
N GLU A 125 17.80 7.63 28.42
CA GLU A 125 19.11 7.54 27.76
C GLU A 125 18.98 6.88 26.38
N ALA A 126 18.27 5.75 26.28
CA ALA A 126 18.00 5.06 25.02
C ALA A 126 17.24 5.97 24.02
N ASP A 127 16.21 6.68 24.48
CA ASP A 127 15.44 7.63 23.66
C ASP A 127 16.35 8.72 23.08
N ARG A 128 17.31 9.25 23.87
CA ARG A 128 18.26 10.26 23.41
C ARG A 128 19.23 9.69 22.38
N GLU A 129 19.82 8.53 22.66
CA GLU A 129 20.75 7.87 21.75
C GLU A 129 20.08 7.58 20.39
N VAL A 130 18.87 7.02 20.41
CA VAL A 130 18.11 6.72 19.19
C VAL A 130 17.66 7.99 18.46
N ALA A 131 17.31 9.05 19.19
CA ALA A 131 16.98 10.33 18.56
C ALA A 131 18.18 11.00 17.87
N GLU A 132 19.39 10.82 18.40
CA GLU A 132 20.61 11.42 17.86
C GLU A 132 21.24 10.56 16.74
N ASN A 133 21.28 9.24 16.92
CA ASN A 133 22.05 8.32 16.08
C ASN A 133 21.21 7.28 15.32
N GLY A 134 19.89 7.27 15.54
CA GLY A 134 18.98 6.29 14.94
C GLY A 134 18.88 4.99 15.74
N ASN A 135 17.86 4.19 15.45
CA ASN A 135 17.69 2.87 16.05
C ASN A 135 18.45 1.81 15.23
N ARG A 136 18.65 0.63 15.81
CA ARG A 136 19.16 -0.54 15.09
C ARG A 136 18.22 -0.89 13.94
N ASP A 137 18.78 -0.98 12.75
CA ASP A 137 18.11 -1.50 11.56
C ASP A 137 18.53 -2.96 11.33
N TYR A 138 17.55 -3.85 11.26
CA TYR A 138 17.79 -5.28 11.06
C TYR A 138 17.87 -5.66 9.58
N ILE A 139 17.37 -4.80 8.70
CA ILE A 139 17.53 -4.89 7.24
C ILE A 139 17.98 -3.51 6.79
N SER A 140 19.30 -3.29 6.79
CA SER A 140 19.87 -1.98 6.55
C SER A 140 19.57 -1.43 5.16
N ASP A 141 19.62 -0.10 5.03
CA ASP A 141 19.60 0.58 3.73
C ASP A 141 20.62 -0.02 2.72
N GLU A 142 21.81 -0.42 3.20
CA GLU A 142 22.83 -1.06 2.35
C GLU A 142 22.38 -2.44 1.83
N MET A 143 21.68 -3.23 2.64
CA MET A 143 21.09 -4.50 2.20
C MET A 143 20.02 -4.27 1.15
N ILE A 144 19.16 -3.25 1.33
CA ILE A 144 18.10 -2.90 0.38
C ILE A 144 18.71 -2.45 -0.96
N VAL A 145 19.70 -1.57 -0.94
CA VAL A 145 20.41 -1.13 -2.15
C VAL A 145 21.10 -2.31 -2.85
N THR A 146 21.78 -3.18 -2.08
CA THR A 146 22.45 -4.36 -2.63
C THR A 146 21.44 -5.32 -3.27
N TRP A 147 20.32 -5.57 -2.60
CA TRP A 147 19.22 -6.38 -3.13
C TRP A 147 18.71 -5.83 -4.47
N ALA A 148 18.46 -4.52 -4.54
CA ALA A 148 17.94 -3.89 -5.75
C ALA A 148 18.95 -3.89 -6.90
N ASP A 149 20.24 -3.68 -6.62
CA ASP A 149 21.30 -3.79 -7.62
C ASP A 149 21.38 -5.20 -8.21
N GLN A 150 21.30 -6.23 -7.36
CA GLN A 150 21.25 -7.62 -7.79
C GLN A 150 20.00 -7.91 -8.62
N HIS A 151 18.84 -7.44 -8.15
CA HIS A 151 17.56 -7.57 -8.85
C HIS A 151 17.61 -6.95 -10.25
N ARG A 152 18.11 -5.72 -10.38
CA ARG A 152 18.24 -5.01 -11.67
C ARG A 152 19.21 -5.70 -12.63
N GLN A 153 20.32 -6.25 -12.12
CA GLN A 153 21.37 -6.86 -12.93
C GLN A 153 21.07 -8.31 -13.34
N ARG A 154 20.42 -9.07 -12.45
CA ARG A 154 20.27 -10.54 -12.55
C ARG A 154 18.82 -11.00 -12.59
N GLY A 155 17.85 -10.10 -12.44
CA GLY A 155 16.42 -10.40 -12.33
C GLY A 155 15.99 -10.74 -10.88
N PRO A 156 14.67 -10.85 -10.64
CA PRO A 156 14.11 -11.15 -9.31
C PRO A 156 14.62 -12.46 -8.69
N ASP A 157 14.81 -13.49 -9.51
CA ASP A 157 15.35 -14.79 -9.06
C ASP A 157 16.88 -14.81 -8.93
N GLY A 158 17.55 -13.73 -9.35
CA GLY A 158 19.00 -13.60 -9.37
C GLY A 158 19.57 -12.95 -8.12
N VAL A 159 18.80 -12.82 -7.05
CA VAL A 159 19.22 -12.20 -5.78
C VAL A 159 19.85 -13.26 -4.87
N ASP A 160 20.87 -12.88 -4.09
CA ASP A 160 21.48 -13.77 -3.10
C ASP A 160 20.46 -14.18 -2.02
N GLU A 161 20.54 -15.43 -1.54
CA GLU A 161 19.53 -16.04 -0.67
C GLU A 161 19.20 -15.20 0.58
N GLU A 162 20.22 -14.60 1.22
CA GLU A 162 20.04 -13.76 2.41
C GLU A 162 19.17 -12.52 2.15
N LEU A 163 19.25 -11.97 0.93
CA LEU A 163 18.58 -10.73 0.53
C LEU A 163 17.16 -10.98 -0.01
N ARG A 164 16.76 -12.22 -0.29
CA ARG A 164 15.40 -12.54 -0.74
C ARG A 164 14.30 -12.09 0.23
N ARG A 165 14.64 -11.88 1.51
CA ARG A 165 13.73 -11.39 2.55
C ARG A 165 13.31 -9.93 2.40
N VAL A 166 14.15 -9.11 1.76
CA VAL A 166 13.98 -7.65 1.66
C VAL A 166 12.58 -7.24 1.19
N PRO A 167 12.04 -7.74 0.06
CA PRO A 167 10.72 -7.33 -0.43
C PRO A 167 9.55 -7.76 0.46
N PHE A 168 9.72 -8.74 1.33
CA PHE A 168 8.65 -9.24 2.20
C PHE A 168 8.65 -8.57 3.58
N LEU A 169 9.83 -8.21 4.09
CA LEU A 169 9.97 -7.60 5.42
C LEU A 169 10.03 -6.06 5.37
N GLU A 170 10.54 -5.51 4.27
CA GLU A 170 10.65 -4.07 4.00
C GLU A 170 10.00 -3.70 2.65
N THR A 171 8.80 -4.23 2.41
CA THR A 171 8.05 -4.15 1.13
C THR A 171 8.06 -2.78 0.48
N ARG A 172 7.73 -1.72 1.24
CA ARG A 172 7.73 -0.36 0.69
C ARG A 172 9.14 0.12 0.33
N ALA A 173 10.13 -0.14 1.18
CA ALA A 173 11.50 0.31 0.93
C ALA A 173 12.08 -0.40 -0.30
N ALA A 174 11.81 -1.70 -0.42
CA ALA A 174 12.14 -2.51 -1.59
C ALA A 174 11.47 -1.97 -2.88
N ALA A 175 10.17 -1.71 -2.83
CA ALA A 175 9.43 -1.16 -3.97
C ALA A 175 9.98 0.21 -4.40
N ARG A 176 10.22 1.11 -3.44
CA ARG A 176 10.83 2.42 -3.69
C ARG A 176 12.23 2.29 -4.30
N GLU A 177 13.04 1.38 -3.77
CA GLU A 177 14.40 1.17 -4.25
C GLU A 177 14.42 0.61 -5.67
N LEU A 178 13.40 -0.12 -6.13
CA LEU A 178 13.20 -0.50 -7.54
C LEU A 178 12.48 0.56 -8.38
N ASP A 179 12.41 1.80 -7.91
CA ASP A 179 11.75 2.93 -8.56
C ASP A 179 10.23 2.76 -8.76
N ALA A 180 9.56 1.84 -8.07
CA ALA A 180 8.12 1.68 -8.15
C ALA A 180 7.37 2.90 -7.56
N THR A 181 6.13 3.11 -8.00
CA THR A 181 5.26 4.19 -7.54
C THR A 181 4.64 3.83 -6.19
N VAL A 182 5.23 4.36 -5.11
CA VAL A 182 4.82 4.12 -3.71
C VAL A 182 4.17 5.35 -3.07
N GLU A 183 3.71 6.29 -3.88
CA GLU A 183 3.17 7.57 -3.41
C GLU A 183 1.68 7.52 -3.08
N PHE A 184 0.99 6.39 -3.29
CA PHE A 184 -0.46 6.23 -3.06
C PHE A 184 -0.82 6.40 -1.57
N ARG A 185 -0.75 7.64 -1.09
CA ARG A 185 -0.98 8.02 0.30
C ARG A 185 -2.39 7.66 0.70
N LYS A 186 -2.52 7.07 1.90
CA LYS A 186 -3.83 6.76 2.49
C LYS A 186 -4.69 6.01 1.45
N SER A 187 -4.11 4.96 0.84
CA SER A 187 -4.86 4.07 -0.04
C SER A 187 -5.64 3.11 0.83
N GLU A 188 -6.96 3.23 0.77
CA GLU A 188 -7.89 2.66 1.74
C GLU A 188 -8.61 1.45 1.13
N GLY A 189 -9.95 1.43 1.12
CA GLY A 189 -10.73 0.34 0.55
C GLY A 189 -10.57 0.18 -0.96
N ILE A 190 -10.57 -1.08 -1.37
CA ILE A 190 -10.60 -1.55 -2.75
C ILE A 190 -11.76 -2.53 -2.87
N ASP A 191 -12.54 -2.41 -3.95
CA ASP A 191 -13.63 -3.36 -4.22
C ASP A 191 -13.93 -3.43 -5.72
N THR A 192 -14.52 -4.53 -6.17
CA THR A 192 -14.79 -4.79 -7.61
C THR A 192 -16.24 -5.13 -7.90
N THR A 193 -16.66 -5.01 -9.15
CA THR A 193 -17.98 -5.53 -9.58
C THR A 193 -18.14 -7.04 -9.39
N GLY A 194 -17.03 -7.78 -9.24
CA GLY A 194 -16.98 -9.21 -8.97
C GLY A 194 -16.99 -9.59 -7.49
N ASN A 195 -17.10 -8.64 -6.56
CA ASN A 195 -16.86 -8.84 -5.12
C ASN A 195 -17.64 -9.97 -4.43
N GLN A 196 -18.71 -10.48 -5.03
CA GLN A 196 -19.45 -11.62 -4.49
C GLN A 196 -18.78 -12.96 -4.78
N THR A 197 -17.93 -13.02 -5.80
CA THR A 197 -17.30 -14.24 -6.32
C THR A 197 -15.78 -14.12 -6.45
N GLY A 198 -15.22 -12.94 -6.16
CA GLY A 198 -13.84 -12.57 -6.45
C GLY A 198 -13.76 -11.76 -7.75
N ALA A 199 -12.77 -10.87 -7.83
CA ALA A 199 -12.54 -10.03 -9.00
C ALA A 199 -12.24 -10.88 -10.24
N GLN A 200 -12.98 -10.67 -11.33
CA GLN A 200 -12.87 -11.39 -12.60
C GLN A 200 -12.37 -10.46 -13.72
N PRO A 201 -11.81 -11.00 -14.82
CA PRO A 201 -11.52 -10.20 -16.00
C PRO A 201 -12.75 -9.47 -16.53
N GLY A 202 -12.57 -8.17 -16.80
CA GLY A 202 -13.63 -7.26 -17.22
C GLY A 202 -14.37 -6.57 -16.07
N ASP A 203 -14.11 -6.94 -14.81
CA ASP A 203 -14.68 -6.24 -13.66
C ASP A 203 -14.07 -4.85 -13.49
N GLU A 204 -14.90 -3.92 -13.01
CA GLU A 204 -14.46 -2.58 -12.62
C GLU A 204 -14.06 -2.59 -11.15
N MET A 205 -12.82 -2.19 -10.88
CA MET A 205 -12.21 -2.02 -9.56
C MET A 205 -12.26 -0.56 -9.13
N TYR A 206 -12.57 -0.29 -7.86
CA TYR A 206 -12.61 1.05 -7.28
C TYR A 206 -11.71 1.14 -6.05
N ILE A 207 -10.70 2.00 -6.12
CA ILE A 207 -9.70 2.19 -5.06
C ILE A 207 -9.92 3.57 -4.43
N GLY A 208 -10.23 3.59 -3.14
CA GLY A 208 -10.32 4.80 -2.33
C GLY A 208 -8.94 5.32 -1.93
N LEU A 209 -8.74 6.62 -2.08
CA LEU A 209 -7.61 7.33 -1.50
C LEU A 209 -8.17 8.45 -0.62
N ALA A 210 -7.94 8.38 0.69
CA ALA A 210 -8.53 9.36 1.59
C ALA A 210 -7.95 10.76 1.37
N GLU A 211 -6.72 10.87 0.91
CA GLU A 211 -6.05 12.16 0.73
C GLU A 211 -5.24 12.20 -0.58
N VAL A 212 -5.16 13.38 -1.20
CA VAL A 212 -4.24 13.63 -2.32
C VAL A 212 -3.39 14.85 -1.98
N ASN A 213 -2.46 14.67 -1.06
CA ASN A 213 -1.54 15.70 -0.58
C ASN A 213 -0.14 15.08 -0.35
N ALA A 214 0.77 15.81 0.31
CA ALA A 214 2.12 15.35 0.64
C ALA A 214 2.85 14.74 -0.58
N GLY A 215 3.34 13.50 -0.47
CA GLY A 215 4.08 12.80 -1.53
C GLY A 215 3.33 12.70 -2.86
N MET A 216 1.99 12.57 -2.85
CA MET A 216 1.21 12.57 -4.10
C MET A 216 1.20 13.92 -4.80
N ALA A 217 1.37 15.01 -4.05
CA ALA A 217 1.15 16.38 -4.53
C ALA A 217 2.40 17.26 -4.54
N ASP A 218 3.57 16.68 -4.25
CA ASP A 218 4.86 17.36 -4.32
C ASP A 218 5.41 17.38 -5.76
N ASP A 219 6.62 17.94 -5.94
CA ASP A 219 7.26 18.07 -7.26
C ASP A 219 8.25 16.91 -7.56
N SER A 220 8.26 15.89 -6.70
CA SER A 220 9.02 14.65 -6.80
C SER A 220 8.11 13.47 -7.17
N GLY A 221 8.69 12.27 -7.31
CA GLY A 221 7.93 11.06 -7.62
C GLY A 221 7.21 11.05 -8.97
N ASP A 222 6.31 10.08 -9.09
CA ASP A 222 5.59 9.69 -10.30
C ASP A 222 4.15 10.23 -10.33
N LEU A 223 3.48 10.41 -9.18
CA LEU A 223 2.05 10.77 -9.17
C LEU A 223 1.82 12.24 -9.50
N ARG A 224 2.54 13.16 -8.86
CA ARG A 224 2.57 14.60 -9.22
C ARG A 224 1.17 15.21 -9.41
N HIS A 225 0.27 15.00 -8.47
CA HIS A 225 -1.07 15.57 -8.49
C HIS A 225 -1.08 17.00 -7.94
N LYS A 226 -2.10 17.79 -8.28
CA LYS A 226 -2.44 19.00 -7.53
C LYS A 226 -3.25 18.59 -6.31
N GLN A 227 -2.91 19.20 -5.18
CA GLN A 227 -3.51 18.87 -3.90
C GLN A 227 -5.05 18.97 -3.90
N VAL A 228 -5.69 17.93 -3.39
CA VAL A 228 -7.06 17.91 -2.87
C VAL A 228 -7.06 17.17 -1.53
N ASP A 229 -7.80 17.68 -0.57
CA ASP A 229 -7.71 17.23 0.82
C ASP A 229 -8.79 16.19 1.15
N GLY A 230 -9.92 16.22 0.44
CA GLY A 230 -10.97 15.23 0.57
C GLY A 230 -10.76 13.95 -0.24
N GLY A 231 -9.54 13.71 -0.73
CA GLY A 231 -9.19 12.45 -1.39
C GLY A 231 -9.70 12.28 -2.82
N MET A 232 -9.61 11.06 -3.33
CA MET A 232 -10.14 10.68 -4.64
C MET A 232 -10.42 9.17 -4.71
N VAL A 233 -11.17 8.76 -5.72
CA VAL A 233 -11.38 7.35 -6.06
C VAL A 233 -10.85 7.12 -7.46
N TYR A 234 -9.93 6.17 -7.59
CA TYR A 234 -9.54 5.62 -8.90
C TYR A 234 -10.48 4.48 -9.28
N ARG A 235 -10.75 4.34 -10.58
CA ARG A 235 -11.32 3.14 -11.17
C ARG A 235 -10.30 2.45 -12.09
N ALA A 236 -10.42 1.15 -12.23
CA ALA A 236 -9.65 0.31 -13.14
C ALA A 236 -10.53 -0.80 -13.71
N THR A 237 -10.10 -1.39 -14.83
CA THR A 237 -10.65 -2.64 -15.32
C THR A 237 -9.65 -3.76 -15.01
N VAL A 238 -10.11 -4.88 -14.44
CA VAL A 238 -9.32 -6.10 -14.26
C VAL A 238 -9.13 -6.76 -15.62
N GLU A 239 -7.89 -7.01 -16.02
CA GLU A 239 -7.55 -7.57 -17.33
C GLU A 239 -7.60 -9.11 -17.34
N GLU A 240 -7.47 -9.72 -18.52
CA GLU A 240 -7.57 -11.18 -18.73
C GLU A 240 -6.55 -12.00 -17.95
N ASP A 241 -5.43 -11.39 -17.57
CA ASP A 241 -4.35 -11.95 -16.77
C ASP A 241 -4.40 -11.49 -15.29
N TYR A 242 -5.53 -10.95 -14.85
CA TYR A 242 -5.73 -10.43 -13.50
C TYR A 242 -4.78 -9.29 -13.14
N ASP A 243 -4.40 -8.50 -14.14
CA ASP A 243 -3.69 -7.25 -13.95
C ASP A 243 -4.60 -6.03 -13.99
N VAL A 244 -4.06 -4.94 -13.46
CA VAL A 244 -4.58 -3.58 -13.66
C VAL A 244 -3.45 -2.74 -14.23
N THR A 245 -3.55 -2.33 -15.51
CA THR A 245 -2.53 -1.50 -16.16
C THR A 245 -2.92 -0.04 -16.27
N ARG A 246 -4.14 0.33 -15.87
CA ARG A 246 -4.64 1.70 -15.99
C ARG A 246 -5.56 2.09 -14.86
N LEU A 247 -5.24 3.20 -14.19
CA LEU A 247 -6.11 3.85 -13.20
C LEU A 247 -6.67 5.15 -13.77
N GLU A 248 -7.99 5.30 -13.73
CA GLU A 248 -8.69 6.51 -14.17
C GLU A 248 -9.41 7.18 -12.99
N PRO A 249 -9.35 8.51 -12.85
CA PRO A 249 -10.09 9.20 -11.80
C PRO A 249 -11.60 9.01 -11.97
N ALA A 250 -12.27 8.43 -10.97
CA ALA A 250 -13.73 8.28 -10.94
C ALA A 250 -14.40 9.42 -10.16
N VAL A 251 -13.89 9.69 -8.95
CA VAL A 251 -14.39 10.74 -8.07
C VAL A 251 -13.23 11.52 -7.49
N VAL A 252 -13.39 12.83 -7.33
CA VAL A 252 -12.37 13.71 -6.75
C VAL A 252 -13.04 14.54 -5.67
N GLY A 253 -12.50 14.46 -4.46
CA GLY A 253 -12.93 15.24 -3.30
C GLY A 253 -12.56 16.72 -3.42
N PRO A 254 -13.08 17.56 -2.52
CA PRO A 254 -12.80 18.97 -2.48
C PRO A 254 -11.41 19.25 -1.91
N LYS A 255 -11.01 20.52 -1.98
CA LYS A 255 -9.90 21.05 -1.19
C LYS A 255 -10.37 21.53 0.18
N ALA A 256 -9.43 21.64 1.12
CA ALA A 256 -9.69 22.19 2.45
C ALA A 256 -10.24 23.63 2.41
N GLU A 257 -9.86 24.43 1.41
CA GLU A 257 -10.37 25.80 1.24
C GLU A 257 -11.76 25.90 0.57
N ASP A 258 -12.32 24.80 0.06
CA ASP A 258 -13.61 24.84 -0.61
C ASP A 258 -14.75 25.10 0.40
N PRO A 259 -15.78 25.89 0.01
CA PRO A 259 -16.87 26.23 0.90
C PRO A 259 -17.82 25.03 1.12
N PRO A 260 -18.66 25.07 2.17
CA PRO A 260 -19.66 24.02 2.43
C PRO A 260 -20.56 23.70 1.23
N SER A 261 -20.88 24.70 0.40
CA SER A 261 -21.69 24.49 -0.81
C SER A 261 -21.07 23.51 -1.83
N VAL A 262 -19.78 23.23 -1.72
CA VAL A 262 -19.02 22.22 -2.46
C VAL A 262 -18.82 20.97 -1.59
N ALA A 263 -18.21 21.12 -0.40
CA ALA A 263 -17.85 20.00 0.48
C ALA A 263 -19.06 19.15 0.94
N ASP A 264 -20.23 19.76 1.12
CA ASP A 264 -21.47 19.06 1.51
C ASP A 264 -22.06 18.19 0.36
N LYS A 265 -21.50 18.25 -0.86
CA LYS A 265 -22.02 17.58 -2.05
C LYS A 265 -21.03 16.61 -2.70
N THR A 266 -19.86 16.46 -2.11
CA THR A 266 -18.79 15.60 -2.58
C THR A 266 -18.45 14.63 -1.46
N PRO A 267 -18.00 13.41 -1.76
CA PRO A 267 -17.36 12.59 -0.76
C PRO A 267 -16.03 13.25 -0.33
N LEU A 268 -15.65 13.03 0.91
CA LEU A 268 -14.45 13.49 1.58
C LEU A 268 -13.80 12.30 2.28
N ASN A 269 -12.48 12.17 2.11
CA ASN A 269 -11.68 11.14 2.77
C ASN A 269 -12.37 9.77 2.66
N VAL A 270 -12.60 9.33 1.41
CA VAL A 270 -13.16 8.01 1.15
C VAL A 270 -12.18 6.99 1.72
N ASP A 271 -12.63 6.33 2.78
CA ASP A 271 -11.97 5.20 3.40
C ASP A 271 -12.38 3.97 2.59
N ASN A 272 -13.56 3.43 2.81
CA ASN A 272 -13.97 2.21 2.13
C ASN A 272 -14.79 2.43 0.85
N THR A 273 -14.56 1.58 -0.14
CA THR A 273 -15.42 1.42 -1.32
C THR A 273 -16.22 0.12 -1.20
N TYR A 274 -17.47 0.12 -1.69
CA TYR A 274 -18.23 -1.11 -1.84
C TYR A 274 -19.05 -1.08 -3.13
N VAL A 275 -18.81 -2.01 -4.04
CA VAL A 275 -19.53 -2.14 -5.30
C VAL A 275 -20.79 -2.97 -5.07
N MET A 276 -21.93 -2.36 -5.35
CA MET A 276 -23.24 -2.98 -5.20
C MET A 276 -23.52 -3.94 -6.37
N PRO A 277 -24.45 -4.90 -6.21
CA PRO A 277 -24.80 -5.85 -7.28
C PRO A 277 -25.36 -5.22 -8.56
N ASP A 278 -25.77 -3.96 -8.52
CA ASP A 278 -26.24 -3.19 -9.68
C ASP A 278 -25.18 -2.27 -10.29
N GLY A 279 -23.92 -2.42 -9.87
CA GLY A 279 -22.76 -1.68 -10.39
C GLY A 279 -22.56 -0.29 -9.78
N ARG A 280 -23.46 0.18 -8.91
CA ARG A 280 -23.25 1.43 -8.16
C ARG A 280 -22.21 1.20 -7.07
N VAL A 281 -21.49 2.26 -6.68
CA VAL A 281 -20.43 2.18 -5.67
C VAL A 281 -20.82 3.00 -4.45
N LEU A 282 -20.81 2.36 -3.28
CA LEU A 282 -20.85 3.06 -2.01
C LEU A 282 -19.46 3.62 -1.70
N LEU A 283 -19.39 4.90 -1.39
CA LEU A 283 -18.19 5.57 -0.92
C LEU A 283 -18.40 5.92 0.55
N CYS A 284 -17.67 5.23 1.42
CA CYS A 284 -17.73 5.34 2.87
C CYS A 284 -16.65 6.30 3.34
N GLU A 285 -17.03 7.34 4.08
CA GLU A 285 -16.08 8.31 4.60
C GLU A 285 -15.56 7.92 5.99
N ASP A 286 -14.30 8.21 6.26
CA ASP A 286 -13.75 8.47 7.59
C ASP A 286 -13.04 9.82 7.52
N ALA A 287 -13.80 10.90 7.73
CA ALA A 287 -13.43 12.21 7.23
C ALA A 287 -13.07 13.23 8.32
N ASP A 288 -12.07 14.03 7.97
CA ASP A 288 -11.91 15.33 8.58
C ASP A 288 -13.03 16.29 8.13
N GLN A 289 -13.23 17.37 8.89
CA GLN A 289 -14.35 18.28 8.63
C GLN A 289 -14.21 19.09 7.33
N LEU A 290 -13.00 19.45 6.88
CA LEU A 290 -12.69 20.04 5.55
C LEU A 290 -13.79 20.92 4.90
N GLY A 291 -14.24 21.96 5.61
CA GLY A 291 -15.23 22.92 5.09
C GLY A 291 -16.68 22.43 5.06
N ARG A 292 -16.96 21.20 5.47
CA ARG A 292 -18.30 20.61 5.61
C ARG A 292 -19.12 21.29 6.71
N SER A 293 -20.43 21.39 6.50
CA SER A 293 -21.34 22.06 7.44
C SER A 293 -21.96 21.15 8.50
N TYR A 294 -21.81 19.83 8.36
CA TYR A 294 -22.33 18.83 9.29
C TYR A 294 -21.22 17.94 9.86
N PRO A 295 -21.36 17.47 11.11
CA PRO A 295 -20.25 16.87 11.84
C PRO A 295 -20.03 15.37 11.57
N ASN A 296 -20.97 14.71 10.90
CA ASN A 296 -20.94 13.26 10.73
C ASN A 296 -20.36 12.89 9.37
N ASP A 297 -19.72 11.72 9.31
CA ASP A 297 -19.39 11.06 8.06
C ASP A 297 -20.63 10.73 7.23
N GLY A 298 -20.44 10.75 5.92
CA GLY A 298 -21.44 10.41 4.93
C GLY A 298 -21.19 9.04 4.29
N LEU A 299 -22.27 8.51 3.73
CA LEU A 299 -22.21 7.41 2.77
C LEU A 299 -22.78 7.91 1.45
N TYR A 300 -21.99 7.85 0.39
CA TYR A 300 -22.38 8.34 -0.93
C TYR A 300 -22.59 7.19 -1.88
N VAL A 301 -23.55 7.34 -2.79
CA VAL A 301 -23.75 6.40 -3.89
C VAL A 301 -23.23 7.06 -5.16
N TYR A 302 -22.13 6.52 -5.69
CA TYR A 302 -21.62 6.86 -7.01
C TYR A 302 -22.26 5.95 -8.06
N GLU A 303 -22.78 6.55 -9.12
CA GLU A 303 -23.33 5.84 -10.28
C GLU A 303 -22.33 6.01 -11.45
N PRO A 304 -21.59 4.96 -11.82
CA PRO A 304 -20.70 5.02 -12.98
C PRO A 304 -21.47 5.33 -14.26
N ASN A 305 -20.94 6.22 -15.09
CA ASN A 305 -21.53 6.46 -16.42
C ASN A 305 -21.13 5.29 -17.34
N ASN A 306 -22.13 4.56 -17.84
CA ASN A 306 -21.97 3.54 -18.89
C ASN A 306 -21.48 4.13 -20.22
#